data_AF-A0A1I4D053-F1
#
_entry.id   AF-A0A1I4D053-F1
#
_cell.length_a   1.000
_cell.length_b   1.000
_cell.length_c   1.000
_cell.angle_alpha   90.00
_cell.angle_beta   90.00
_cell.angle_gamma   90.00
#
_symmetry.space_group_name_H-M   'P 1'
#
loop_
_entity.id
_entity.type
_entity.pdbx_description
1 polymer ?
#
loop_
_entity_poly.entity_id
_entity_poly.type
_entity_poly.pdbx_seq_one_letter_code
_entity_poly.pdbx_strand_id
1 'polypeptide(L)' 'MKKLTRSQGQLLMKLVDRETNSSSYHIIDAFMGSFKAWSYNLFAGLFGNSLKIRYNRYGEDRDIERVCLLVERGNI' A
#
# COMPACT_ATOMS: atom_id res chain seq x y z
N MET A 1 18.26 -5.65 -10.52
CA MET A 1 17.25 -5.37 -9.47
C MET A 1 16.32 -4.27 -9.96
N LYS A 2 15.03 -4.56 -10.22
CA LYS A 2 14.06 -3.51 -10.60
C LYS A 2 13.78 -2.66 -9.36
N LYS A 3 14.17 -1.38 -9.39
CA LYS A 3 13.84 -0.42 -8.33
C LYS A 3 12.35 -0.11 -8.45
N LEU A 4 11.60 -0.33 -7.37
CA LEU A 4 10.20 0.10 -7.32
C LEU A 4 10.16 1.63 -7.40
N THR A 5 9.36 2.15 -8.31
CA THR A 5 9.04 3.58 -8.37
C THR A 5 8.11 3.94 -7.22
N ARG A 6 8.06 5.23 -6.85
CA ARG A 6 7.24 5.72 -5.74
C ARG A 6 5.76 5.35 -5.91
N SER A 7 5.23 5.40 -7.14
CA SER A 7 3.86 5.00 -7.48
C SER A 7 3.61 3.50 -7.32
N GLN A 8 4.58 2.66 -7.66
CA GLN A 8 4.48 1.22 -7.43
C GLN A 8 4.50 0.86 -5.94
N GLY A 9 5.28 1.58 -5.13
CA GLY A 9 5.23 1.46 -3.68
C GLY A 9 3.87 1.84 -3.10
N GLN A 10 3.25 2.90 -3.61
CA GLN A 10 1.88 3.31 -3.23
C GLN A 10 0.85 2.24 -3.59
N LEU A 11 0.94 1.68 -4.81
CA LEU A 11 0.07 0.58 -5.24
C LEU A 11 0.22 -0.64 -4.33
N LEU A 12 1.46 -1.03 -4.00
CA LEU A 12 1.72 -2.15 -3.10
C LEU A 12 1.04 -1.94 -1.75
N MET A 13 1.17 -0.76 -1.15
CA MET A 13 0.54 -0.44 0.13
C MET A 13 -0.99 -0.52 0.06
N LYS A 14 -1.59 -0.04 -1.03
CA LYS A 14 -3.03 -0.14 -1.29
C LYS A 14 -3.51 -1.60 -1.39
N LEU A 15 -2.73 -2.46 -2.03
CA LEU A 15 -3.03 -3.90 -2.12
C LEU A 15 -2.92 -4.59 -0.76
N VAL A 16 -1.91 -4.26 0.05
CA VAL A 16 -1.80 -4.82 1.41
C VAL A 16 -2.95 -4.34 2.29
N ASP A 17 -3.34 -3.07 2.22
CA ASP A 17 -4.51 -2.53 2.94
C ASP A 17 -5.81 -3.23 2.50
N ARG A 18 -5.95 -3.56 1.21
CA ARG A 18 -7.08 -4.36 0.68
C ARG A 18 -7.16 -5.75 1.33
N GLU A 19 -6.05 -6.48 1.36
CA GLU A 19 -6.02 -7.87 1.88
C GLU A 19 -6.14 -7.94 3.40
N THR A 20 -5.53 -6.99 4.11
CA THR A 20 -5.42 -7.03 5.58
C THR A 20 -6.43 -6.13 6.29
N ASN A 21 -7.15 -5.28 5.55
CA ASN A 21 -8.01 -4.21 6.05
C ASN A 21 -7.33 -3.25 7.05
N SER A 22 -6.00 -3.29 7.11
CA SER A 22 -5.17 -2.65 8.13
C SER A 22 -4.42 -1.46 7.55
N SER A 23 -4.43 -0.34 8.26
CA SER A 23 -3.91 0.93 7.72
C SER A 23 -2.44 0.80 7.36
N SER A 24 -2.03 1.51 6.31
CA SER A 24 -0.63 1.64 5.89
C SER A 24 0.32 1.93 7.06
N TYR A 25 -0.12 2.70 8.05
CA TYR A 25 0.63 2.96 9.28
C TYR A 25 0.87 1.71 10.12
N HIS A 26 -0.16 0.90 10.35
CA HIS A 26 -0.05 -0.35 11.10
C HIS A 26 0.77 -1.40 10.36
N ILE A 27 0.67 -1.45 9.02
CA ILE A 27 1.48 -2.35 8.18
C ILE A 27 2.97 -1.99 8.33
N ILE A 28 3.31 -0.71 8.22
CA ILE A 28 4.70 -0.25 8.39
C ILE A 28 5.17 -0.52 9.82
N ASP A 29 4.34 -0.26 10.83
CA ASP A 29 4.69 -0.50 12.23
C ASP A 29 4.96 -1.98 12.52
N ALA A 30 4.16 -2.88 11.95
CA ALA A 30 4.32 -4.33 12.08
C ALA A 30 5.55 -4.86 11.34
N PHE A 31 5.89 -4.29 10.18
CA PHE A 31 7.04 -4.73 9.38
C PHE A 31 8.38 -4.18 9.91
N MET A 32 8.37 -3.01 10.55
CA MET A 32 9.60 -2.28 10.91
C MET A 32 10.20 -2.66 12.27
N GLY A 33 9.45 -3.28 13.18
CA GLY A 33 9.97 -3.84 14.43
C GLY A 33 10.95 -2.91 15.18
N SER A 34 12.25 -3.23 15.11
CA SER A 34 13.37 -2.56 15.82
C SER A 34 14.01 -1.35 15.11
N PHE A 35 13.63 -1.03 13.87
CA PHE A 35 14.17 0.12 13.10
C PHE A 35 13.19 1.32 13.03
N LYS A 36 12.13 1.30 13.85
CA LYS A 36 10.97 2.22 13.82
C LYS A 36 11.33 3.68 13.56
N ALA A 37 12.25 4.28 14.32
CA ALA A 37 12.48 5.73 14.26
C ALA A 37 13.01 6.21 12.90
N TRP A 38 13.94 5.47 12.29
CA TRP A 38 14.48 5.82 10.98
C TRP A 38 13.46 5.60 9.86
N SER A 39 12.73 4.49 9.94
CA SER A 39 11.66 4.19 8.99
C SER A 39 10.49 5.17 9.08
N TYR A 40 10.06 5.59 10.27
CA TYR A 40 8.98 6.55 10.42
C TYR A 40 9.30 7.88 9.72
N ASN A 41 10.54 8.37 9.86
CA ASN A 41 10.98 9.58 9.18
C ASN A 41 11.04 9.39 7.64
N LEU A 42 11.55 8.25 7.17
CA LEU A 42 11.63 7.94 5.75
C LEU A 42 10.23 7.84 5.12
N PHE A 43 9.30 7.15 5.78
CA PHE A 43 7.93 7.00 5.31
C PHE A 43 7.12 8.29 5.45
N ALA A 44 7.36 9.11 6.48
CA ALA A 44 6.76 10.45 6.55
C ALA A 44 7.21 11.35 5.39
N GLY A 45 8.47 11.28 4.96
CA GLY A 45 8.97 12.04 3.79
C GLY A 45 8.53 11.48 2.43
N LEU A 46 8.48 10.15 2.29
CA LEU A 46 8.08 9.49 1.05
C LEU A 46 6.57 9.36 0.88
N PHE A 47 5.81 9.36 1.96
CA PHE A 47 4.39 9.08 1.92
C PHE A 47 3.54 10.06 2.74
N GLY A 48 4.08 10.99 3.54
CA GLY A 48 3.37 12.12 4.17
C GLY A 48 1.86 11.95 4.38
N ASN A 49 1.06 12.86 3.80
CA ASN A 49 -0.41 12.80 3.82
C ASN A 49 -1.01 11.54 3.15
N SER A 50 -0.25 10.80 2.34
CA SER A 50 -0.70 9.57 1.68
C SER A 50 -0.71 8.33 2.59
N LEU A 51 -0.04 8.34 3.75
CA LEU A 51 -0.07 7.23 4.72
C LEU A 51 -1.45 7.03 5.37
N LYS A 52 -2.30 8.06 5.34
CA LYS A 52 -3.68 8.01 5.83
C LYS A 52 -4.67 7.59 4.74
N ILE A 53 -4.23 7.51 3.48
CA ILE A 53 -5.09 7.09 2.39
C ILE A 53 -5.35 5.60 2.54
N ARG A 54 -6.64 5.26 2.53
CA ARG A 54 -7.16 3.91 2.65
C ARG A 54 -7.58 3.42 1.27
N TYR A 55 -7.52 2.11 1.07
CA TYR A 55 -7.99 1.48 -0.14
C TYR A 55 -9.49 1.75 -0.35
N ASN A 56 -9.84 2.30 -1.52
CA ASN A 56 -11.23 2.62 -1.85
C ASN A 56 -11.69 1.93 -3.14
N ARG A 57 -12.21 0.71 -2.99
CA ARG A 57 -12.77 -0.10 -4.10
C ARG A 57 -13.88 0.56 -4.91
N TYR A 58 -14.61 1.53 -4.35
CA TYR A 58 -15.73 2.21 -5.04
C TYR A 58 -15.37 3.61 -5.56
N GLY A 59 -14.20 4.13 -5.21
CA GLY A 59 -13.74 5.46 -5.61
C GLY A 59 -12.48 5.38 -6.46
N GLU A 60 -11.41 5.99 -5.95
CA GLU A 60 -10.14 6.15 -6.66
C GLU A 60 -9.45 4.83 -7.05
N ASP A 61 -9.71 3.74 -6.33
CA ASP A 61 -9.05 2.44 -6.56
C ASP A 61 -9.91 1.43 -7.32
N ARG A 62 -11.04 1.87 -7.91
CA ARG A 62 -11.96 0.98 -8.63
C ARG A 62 -11.29 0.22 -9.77
N ASP A 63 -10.35 0.86 -10.46
CA ASP A 63 -9.64 0.22 -11.58
C ASP A 63 -8.63 -0.82 -11.07
N ILE A 64 -8.02 -0.58 -9.90
CA ILE A 64 -7.16 -1.56 -9.21
C ILE A 64 -8.01 -2.75 -8.76
N GLU A 65 -9.17 -2.50 -8.14
CA GLU A 65 -10.11 -3.56 -7.72
C GLU A 65 -10.52 -4.43 -8.90
N ARG A 66 -10.84 -3.82 -10.05
CA ARG A 66 -11.18 -4.57 -11.26
C ARG A 66 -10.05 -5.51 -11.68
N VAL A 67 -8.81 -5.05 -11.67
CA VAL A 67 -7.65 -5.87 -12.03
C VAL A 67 -7.47 -7.01 -11.02
N CYS A 68 -7.55 -6.73 -9.72
CA CYS A 68 -7.47 -7.76 -8.67
C CYS A 68 -8.54 -8.84 -8.87
N LEU A 69 -9.80 -8.46 -9.11
CA LEU A 69 -10.90 -9.40 -9.36
C LEU A 69 -10.68 -10.23 -10.62
N LEU A 70 -10.07 -9.68 -11.67
CA LEU A 70 -9.75 -10.44 -12.89
C LEU A 70 -8.67 -11.49 -12.63
N VAL A 71 -7.64 -11.13 -11.85
CA VAL A 71 -6.57 -12.06 -11.45
C VAL A 71 -7.12 -13.16 -10.54
N GLU A 72 -7.95 -12.82 -9.54
CA GLU A 72 -8.59 -13.80 -8.65
C GLU A 72 -9.49 -14.79 -9.41
N ARG A 73 -10.08 -14.35 -10.52
CA ARG A 73 -10.91 -15.19 -11.41
C ARG A 73 -10.10 -16.01 -12.40
N GLY A 74 -8.77 -15.88 -12.43
CA GLY A 74 -7.89 -16.58 -13.38
C GLY A 74 -8.05 -16.12 -14.82
N ASN A 75 -8.56 -14.91 -15.06
CA ASN A 75 -8.77 -14.35 -16.39
C ASN A 75 -7.51 -13.69 -16.99
N ILE A 76 -6.41 -13.65 -16.22
CA ILE A 76 -5.07 -13.14 -16.59
C ILE A 76 -4.03 -13.96 -15.82
#